data_AF-A0AAD7V7Z4-F1
#
_entry.id   AF-A0AAD7V7Z4-F1
#
_cell.length_a   1.000
_cell.length_b   1.000
_cell.length_c   1.000
_cell.angle_alpha   90.00
_cell.angle_beta   90.00
_cell.angle_gamma   90.00
#
_symmetry.space_group_name_H-M   'P 1'
#
loop_
_entity.id
_entity.type
_entity.pdbx_description
1 polymer ?
#
loop_
_entity_poly.entity_id
_entity_poly.type
_entity_poly.pdbx_seq_one_letter_code
_entity_poly.pdbx_strand_id
1 'polypeptide(L)'
;MAATNTTRPIRITELKHQLAAAILTVDRIAAQSSNDLSADDASTLDNLDSQLNLLQDPLFLKRVNAKQHKLQRHKAWRKRRVDNALKRQEQINERRKRLEADSELWQQQKSAQDTPTKKKKKTSKRKSTSRVRELERTLDLLLQLRDLRRKRLETQGHFFPETGDDFYAKIQEQEKRQPEEEEEEQEGEEEKQLYIHPDDHWHNIGLDHKAYAYWCQGEQDVDTLRRIRNQWDGYLVEEEEGESAGTKIPPVWVEPGPPSNWIWATALDH
;
A
#
# COMPACT_ATOMS: atom_id res chain seq x y z
N MET A 1 7.90 58.28 -9.30
CA MET A 1 7.59 57.11 -8.46
C MET A 1 6.29 56.50 -8.97
N ALA A 2 6.37 55.39 -9.71
CA ALA A 2 5.19 54.72 -10.27
C ALA A 2 4.72 53.66 -9.27
N ALA A 3 3.53 53.86 -8.70
CA ALA A 3 2.90 52.88 -7.83
C ALA A 3 2.39 51.71 -8.68
N THR A 4 3.04 50.55 -8.56
CA THR A 4 2.57 49.29 -9.15
C THR A 4 1.36 48.80 -8.34
N ASN A 5 0.15 49.05 -8.84
CA ASN A 5 -1.06 48.49 -8.28
C ASN A 5 -1.08 46.97 -8.51
N THR A 6 -0.58 46.21 -7.52
CA THR A 6 -0.70 44.76 -7.48
C THR A 6 -2.16 44.41 -7.16
N THR A 7 -2.99 44.24 -8.19
CA THR A 7 -4.36 43.76 -8.04
C THR A 7 -4.33 42.30 -7.57
N ARG A 8 -4.58 42.11 -6.27
CA ARG A 8 -4.74 40.78 -5.68
C ARG A 8 -5.87 40.04 -6.42
N PRO A 9 -5.70 38.76 -6.77
CA PRO A 9 -6.75 38.00 -7.45
C PRO A 9 -7.93 37.81 -6.51
N ILE A 10 -9.03 38.51 -6.78
CA ILE A 10 -10.20 38.52 -5.90
C ILE A 10 -10.82 37.12 -5.85
N ARG A 11 -11.00 36.57 -4.65
CA ARG A 11 -11.62 35.25 -4.46
C ARG A 11 -13.13 35.37 -4.61
N ILE A 12 -13.75 34.44 -5.33
CA ILE A 12 -15.22 34.41 -5.55
C ILE A 12 -15.99 34.39 -4.21
N THR A 13 -15.41 33.77 -3.18
CA THR A 13 -15.98 33.76 -1.84
C THR A 13 -15.97 35.14 -1.19
N GLU A 14 -14.87 35.90 -1.33
CA GLU A 14 -14.74 37.26 -0.81
C GLU A 14 -15.71 38.21 -1.53
N LEU A 15 -15.82 38.11 -2.86
CA LEU A 15 -16.83 38.85 -3.64
C LEU A 15 -18.24 38.62 -3.12
N LYS A 16 -18.61 37.37 -2.80
CA LYS A 16 -19.95 37.06 -2.27
C LYS A 16 -20.21 37.72 -0.92
N HIS A 17 -19.21 37.75 -0.04
CA HIS A 17 -19.36 38.36 1.28
C HIS A 17 -19.42 39.88 1.18
N GLN A 18 -18.61 40.47 0.29
CA GLN A 18 -18.62 41.91 0.00
C GLN A 18 -19.95 42.36 -0.62
N LEU A 19 -20.50 41.60 -1.56
CA LEU A 19 -21.80 41.87 -2.17
C LEU A 19 -22.95 41.72 -1.15
N ALA A 20 -22.87 40.73 -0.25
CA ALA A 20 -23.84 40.59 0.84
C ALA A 20 -23.78 41.76 1.83
N ALA A 21 -22.58 42.20 2.22
CA ALA A 21 -22.39 43.36 3.09
C ALA A 21 -22.92 44.65 2.44
N ALA A 22 -22.69 44.80 1.13
CA ALA A 22 -23.19 45.92 0.34
C ALA A 22 -24.71 45.98 0.21
N ILE A 23 -25.38 44.84 0.06
CA ILE A 23 -26.85 44.82 0.05
C ILE A 23 -27.38 45.35 1.38
N LEU A 24 -26.76 44.95 2.50
CA LEU A 24 -27.13 45.43 3.82
C LEU A 24 -26.85 46.94 4.02
N THR A 25 -25.78 47.48 3.43
CA THR A 25 -25.51 48.93 3.49
C THR A 25 -26.49 49.71 2.62
N VAL A 26 -26.82 49.24 1.41
CA VAL A 26 -27.82 49.87 0.54
C VAL A 26 -29.20 49.86 1.19
N ASP A 27 -29.61 48.75 1.81
CA ASP A 27 -30.88 48.65 2.54
C ASP A 27 -30.91 49.59 3.76
N ARG A 28 -29.76 49.78 4.43
CA ARG A 28 -29.60 50.72 5.55
C ARG A 28 -29.69 52.18 5.12
N ILE A 29 -29.02 52.55 4.03
CA ILE A 29 -29.06 53.90 3.44
C ILE A 29 -30.47 54.22 2.94
N ALA A 30 -31.16 53.25 2.33
CA ALA A 30 -32.55 53.40 1.89
C ALA A 30 -33.53 53.62 3.05
N ALA A 31 -33.20 53.16 4.26
CA ALA A 31 -33.98 53.34 5.47
C ALA A 31 -33.66 54.65 6.24
N GLN A 32 -32.56 55.34 5.92
CA GLN A 32 -32.14 56.60 6.56
C GLN A 32 -32.48 57.81 5.67
N SER A 33 -32.84 58.95 6.28
CA SER A 33 -33.02 60.21 5.52
C SER A 33 -31.66 60.70 5.01
N SER A 34 -31.62 61.19 3.76
CA SER A 34 -30.46 61.40 2.88
C SER A 34 -29.23 62.18 3.38
N ASN A 35 -29.18 62.63 4.63
CA ASN A 35 -28.12 63.51 5.15
C ASN A 35 -27.07 62.83 6.06
N ASP A 36 -27.24 61.57 6.45
CA ASP A 36 -26.31 60.87 7.36
C ASP A 36 -25.57 59.70 6.68
N LEU A 37 -24.89 59.96 5.56
CA LEU A 37 -24.02 58.97 4.92
C LEU A 37 -22.70 58.85 5.69
N SER A 38 -22.43 57.68 6.28
CA SER A 38 -21.15 57.42 6.94
C SER A 38 -20.01 57.33 5.92
N ALA A 39 -18.79 57.71 6.30
CA ALA A 39 -17.60 57.55 5.45
C ALA A 39 -17.36 56.08 5.05
N ASP A 40 -17.76 55.14 5.91
CA ASP A 40 -17.70 53.71 5.63
C ASP A 40 -18.68 53.31 4.51
N ASP A 41 -19.86 53.93 4.44
CA ASP A 41 -20.85 53.67 3.41
C ASP A 41 -20.36 54.14 2.03
N ALA A 42 -19.70 55.30 1.96
CA ALA A 42 -19.08 55.77 0.71
C ALA A 42 -17.97 54.82 0.23
N SER A 43 -17.11 54.37 1.15
CA SER A 43 -16.03 53.43 0.81
C SER A 43 -16.55 52.06 0.33
N THR A 44 -17.67 51.58 0.89
CA THR A 44 -18.28 50.32 0.45
C THR A 44 -18.92 50.46 -0.94
N LEU A 45 -19.54 51.60 -1.24
CA LEU A 45 -20.09 51.90 -2.57
C LEU A 45 -19.00 52.02 -3.66
N ASP A 46 -17.89 52.70 -3.38
CA ASP A 46 -16.76 52.80 -4.31
C ASP A 46 -16.12 51.43 -4.59
N ASN A 47 -16.04 50.59 -3.56
CA ASN A 47 -15.58 49.21 -3.72
C ASN A 47 -16.55 48.39 -4.61
N LEU A 48 -17.85 48.60 -4.52
CA LEU A 48 -18.81 47.93 -5.40
C LEU A 48 -18.72 48.41 -6.83
N ASP A 49 -18.53 49.70 -7.06
CA ASP A 49 -18.39 50.24 -8.41
C ASP A 49 -17.15 49.65 -9.09
N SER A 50 -16.03 49.54 -8.35
CA SER A 50 -14.83 48.85 -8.83
C SER A 50 -15.07 47.37 -9.16
N GLN A 51 -15.91 46.67 -8.40
CA GLN A 51 -16.28 45.27 -8.65
C GLN A 51 -17.25 45.11 -9.82
N LEU A 52 -18.17 46.06 -10.00
CA LEU A 52 -19.14 46.09 -11.09
C LEU A 52 -18.44 46.33 -12.43
N ASN A 53 -17.43 47.21 -12.43
CA ASN A 53 -16.52 47.39 -13.56
C ASN A 53 -15.73 46.11 -13.89
N LEU A 54 -15.32 45.35 -12.87
CA LEU A 54 -14.68 44.04 -13.06
C LEU A 54 -15.63 42.99 -13.66
N LEU A 55 -16.92 43.05 -13.31
CA LEU A 55 -17.97 42.16 -13.83
C LEU A 55 -18.42 42.54 -15.25
N GLN A 56 -18.23 43.78 -15.67
CA GLN A 56 -18.44 44.20 -17.06
C GLN A 56 -17.35 43.69 -18.01
N ASP A 57 -16.16 43.31 -17.51
CA ASP A 57 -15.11 42.73 -18.35
C ASP A 57 -15.50 41.32 -18.87
N PRO A 58 -15.66 41.15 -20.21
CA PRO A 58 -16.03 39.86 -20.79
C PRO A 58 -15.00 38.76 -20.57
N LEU A 59 -13.71 39.08 -20.37
CA LEU A 59 -12.67 38.09 -20.09
C LEU A 59 -12.78 37.56 -18.67
N PHE A 60 -13.12 38.43 -17.72
CA PHE A 60 -13.37 38.04 -16.33
C PHE A 60 -14.56 37.07 -16.24
N LEU A 61 -15.68 37.37 -16.90
CA LEU A 61 -16.85 36.50 -16.95
C LEU A 61 -16.52 35.11 -17.54
N LYS A 62 -15.74 35.05 -18.62
CA LYS A 62 -15.28 33.77 -19.19
C LYS A 62 -14.45 32.95 -18.19
N ARG A 63 -13.54 33.59 -17.44
CA ARG A 63 -12.72 32.93 -16.41
C ARG A 63 -13.56 32.43 -15.24
N VAL A 64 -14.54 33.21 -14.78
CA VAL A 64 -15.46 32.81 -13.71
C VAL A 64 -16.33 31.63 -14.14
N ASN A 65 -16.89 31.67 -15.36
CA ASN A 65 -17.66 30.56 -15.92
C ASN A 65 -16.82 29.28 -16.06
N ALA A 66 -15.56 29.39 -16.50
CA ALA A 66 -14.65 28.25 -16.55
C ALA A 66 -14.38 27.65 -15.16
N LYS A 67 -14.19 28.49 -14.14
CA LYS A 67 -14.06 28.06 -12.74
C LYS A 67 -15.34 27.38 -12.24
N GLN A 68 -16.51 27.92 -12.55
CA GLN A 68 -17.81 27.33 -12.18
C GLN A 68 -17.99 25.95 -12.83
N HIS A 69 -17.72 25.81 -14.12
CA HIS A 69 -17.76 24.50 -14.79
C HIS A 69 -16.72 23.52 -14.23
N LYS A 70 -15.51 23.97 -13.87
CA LYS A 70 -14.51 23.13 -13.20
C LYS A 70 -15.04 22.61 -11.85
N LEU A 71 -15.68 23.47 -11.06
CA LEU A 71 -16.26 23.08 -9.77
C LEU A 71 -17.43 22.10 -9.93
N GLN A 72 -18.30 22.31 -10.91
CA GLN A 72 -19.40 21.38 -11.22
C GLN A 72 -18.87 20.01 -11.65
N ARG A 73 -17.87 19.98 -12.56
CA ARG A 73 -17.19 18.73 -12.96
C ARG A 73 -16.54 18.04 -11.76
N HIS A 74 -15.86 18.78 -10.89
CA HIS A 74 -15.24 18.22 -9.70
C HIS A 74 -16.27 17.68 -8.69
N LYS A 75 -17.43 18.33 -8.54
CA LYS A 75 -18.54 17.84 -7.72
C LYS A 75 -19.13 16.54 -8.30
N ALA A 76 -19.36 16.50 -9.61
CA ALA A 76 -19.84 15.30 -10.29
C ALA A 76 -18.83 14.14 -10.22
N TRP A 77 -17.55 14.44 -10.39
CA TRP A 77 -16.47 13.46 -10.24
C TRP A 77 -16.40 12.90 -8.82
N ARG A 78 -16.49 13.75 -7.78
CA ARG A 78 -16.54 13.29 -6.38
C ARG A 78 -17.71 12.35 -6.13
N LYS A 79 -18.91 12.67 -6.61
CA LYS A 79 -20.08 11.79 -6.52
C LYS A 79 -19.82 10.44 -7.19
N ARG A 80 -19.40 10.45 -8.47
CA ARG A 80 -19.08 9.23 -9.22
C ARG A 80 -18.01 8.38 -8.54
N ARG A 81 -17.00 9.01 -7.95
CA ARG A 81 -15.93 8.33 -7.22
C ARG A 81 -16.47 7.60 -6.00
N VAL A 82 -17.35 8.23 -5.23
CA VAL A 82 -18.02 7.60 -4.06
C VAL A 82 -18.92 6.46 -4.53
N ASP A 83 -19.76 6.68 -5.54
CA ASP A 83 -20.66 5.65 -6.08
C ASP A 83 -19.88 4.43 -6.60
N ASN A 84 -18.76 4.65 -7.29
CA ASN A 84 -17.90 3.58 -7.78
C ASN A 84 -17.20 2.82 -6.63
N ALA A 85 -16.83 3.52 -5.55
CA ALA A 85 -16.25 2.87 -4.37
C ALA A 85 -17.30 1.99 -3.67
N LEU A 86 -18.54 2.47 -3.53
CA LEU A 86 -19.65 1.70 -2.96
C LEU A 86 -19.96 0.47 -3.82
N LYS A 87 -20.07 0.61 -5.15
CA LYS A 87 -20.27 -0.52 -6.07
C LYS A 87 -19.16 -1.57 -5.95
N ARG A 88 -17.90 -1.16 -5.79
CA ARG A 88 -16.78 -2.09 -5.55
C ARG A 88 -16.94 -2.83 -4.22
N GLN A 89 -17.33 -2.13 -3.16
CA GLN A 89 -17.59 -2.77 -1.86
C GLN A 89 -18.75 -3.75 -1.94
N GLU A 90 -19.84 -3.39 -2.62
CA GLU A 90 -20.99 -4.27 -2.86
C GLU A 90 -20.57 -5.54 -3.61
N GLN A 91 -19.80 -5.42 -4.70
CA GLN A 91 -19.29 -6.58 -5.44
C GLN A 91 -18.40 -7.49 -4.57
N ILE A 92 -17.54 -6.91 -3.73
CA ILE A 92 -16.72 -7.68 -2.78
C ILE A 92 -17.61 -8.40 -1.78
N ASN A 93 -18.61 -7.72 -1.23
CA ASN A 93 -19.54 -8.30 -0.25
C ASN A 93 -20.40 -9.41 -0.88
N GLU A 94 -20.88 -9.23 -2.12
CA GLU A 94 -21.58 -10.29 -2.86
C GLU A 94 -20.70 -11.50 -3.10
N ARG A 95 -19.43 -11.30 -3.48
CA ARG A 95 -18.47 -12.41 -3.64
C ARG A 95 -18.26 -13.15 -2.32
N ARG A 96 -18.13 -12.42 -1.20
CA ARG A 96 -18.01 -13.02 0.14
C ARG A 96 -19.24 -13.86 0.50
N LYS A 97 -20.45 -13.32 0.28
CA LYS A 97 -21.71 -14.05 0.51
C LYS A 97 -21.82 -15.33 -0.33
N ARG A 98 -21.35 -15.29 -1.59
CA ARG A 98 -21.31 -16.50 -2.44
C ARG A 98 -20.36 -17.54 -1.88
N LEU A 99 -19.14 -17.15 -1.49
CA LEU A 99 -18.18 -18.06 -0.88
C LEU A 99 -18.67 -18.65 0.44
N GLU A 100 -19.37 -17.85 1.25
CA GLU A 100 -19.99 -18.30 2.50
C GLU A 100 -21.10 -19.32 2.23
N ALA A 101 -22.00 -19.03 1.28
CA ALA A 101 -23.02 -19.99 0.86
C ALA A 101 -22.42 -21.30 0.29
N ASP A 102 -21.37 -21.21 -0.52
CA ASP A 102 -20.66 -22.38 -1.06
C ASP A 102 -20.02 -23.20 0.09
N SER A 103 -19.46 -22.52 1.08
CA SER A 103 -18.87 -23.15 2.28
C SER A 103 -19.94 -23.87 3.11
N GLU A 104 -21.11 -23.23 3.32
CA GLU A 104 -22.25 -23.84 4.00
C GLU A 104 -22.76 -25.07 3.26
N LEU A 105 -22.91 -24.99 1.93
CA LEU A 105 -23.32 -26.12 1.10
C LEU A 105 -22.34 -27.30 1.21
N TRP A 106 -21.03 -27.02 1.20
CA TRP A 106 -20.01 -28.06 1.38
C TRP A 106 -20.09 -28.69 2.77
N GLN A 107 -20.28 -27.89 3.83
CA GLN A 107 -20.46 -28.39 5.19
C GLN A 107 -21.73 -29.24 5.31
N GLN A 108 -22.84 -28.82 4.69
CA GLN A 108 -24.09 -29.59 4.65
C GLN A 108 -23.92 -30.90 3.90
N GLN A 109 -23.22 -30.90 2.77
CA GLN A 109 -22.94 -32.11 1.99
C GLN A 109 -22.07 -33.09 2.78
N LYS A 110 -21.03 -32.61 3.46
CA LYS A 110 -20.18 -33.43 4.34
C LYS A 110 -20.98 -34.00 5.51
N SER A 111 -21.77 -33.17 6.18
CA SER A 111 -22.68 -33.60 7.26
C SER A 111 -23.70 -34.64 6.79
N ALA A 112 -24.23 -34.50 5.57
CA ALA A 112 -25.14 -35.46 4.96
C ALA A 112 -24.46 -36.80 4.66
N GLN A 113 -23.22 -36.79 4.17
CA GLN A 113 -22.42 -38.01 3.99
C GLN A 113 -22.09 -38.69 5.33
N ASP A 114 -21.83 -37.91 6.37
CA ASP A 114 -21.55 -38.40 7.71
C ASP A 114 -22.82 -38.86 8.45
N THR A 115 -24.02 -38.52 7.96
CA THR A 115 -25.25 -39.07 8.55
C THR A 115 -25.31 -40.59 8.35
N PRO A 116 -25.42 -41.37 9.44
CA PRO A 116 -25.44 -42.82 9.32
C PRO A 116 -26.78 -43.22 8.68
N THR A 117 -26.74 -43.67 7.41
CA THR A 117 -27.86 -44.33 6.72
C THR A 117 -28.29 -45.58 7.51
N LYS A 118 -29.16 -45.40 8.51
CA LYS A 118 -29.46 -46.39 9.55
C LYS A 118 -30.35 -47.56 9.09
N LYS A 119 -30.89 -47.57 7.86
CA LYS A 119 -31.99 -48.50 7.52
C LYS A 119 -31.69 -49.64 6.53
N LYS A 120 -30.49 -49.75 5.94
CA LYS A 120 -30.10 -50.93 5.10
C LYS A 120 -28.77 -51.61 5.51
N LYS A 121 -28.04 -51.08 6.49
CA LYS A 121 -26.64 -51.50 6.78
C LYS A 121 -26.50 -52.69 7.76
N LYS A 122 -27.50 -53.10 8.55
CA LYS A 122 -27.24 -54.04 9.68
C LYS A 122 -26.76 -55.44 9.27
N THR A 123 -27.17 -55.97 8.11
CA THR A 123 -26.77 -57.32 7.64
C THR A 123 -25.49 -57.31 6.80
N SER A 124 -25.24 -56.28 5.98
CA SER A 124 -23.98 -56.14 5.23
C SER A 124 -22.82 -55.62 6.09
N LYS A 125 -23.07 -54.77 7.11
CA LYS A 125 -22.04 -54.34 8.06
C LYS A 125 -21.49 -55.51 8.87
N ARG A 126 -22.31 -56.50 9.25
CA ARG A 126 -21.82 -57.66 10.03
C ARG A 126 -20.84 -58.53 9.24
N LYS A 127 -21.10 -58.79 7.95
CA LYS A 127 -20.19 -59.55 7.08
C LYS A 127 -18.95 -58.75 6.64
N SER A 128 -19.10 -57.44 6.40
CA SER A 128 -17.95 -56.58 6.09
C SER A 128 -17.09 -56.30 7.33
N THR A 129 -17.66 -56.15 8.53
CA THR A 129 -16.86 -56.01 9.77
C THR A 129 -16.17 -57.30 10.16
N SER A 130 -16.76 -58.49 9.92
CA SER A 130 -16.03 -59.75 10.12
C SER A 130 -14.90 -59.89 9.11
N ARG A 131 -15.14 -59.56 7.84
CA ARG A 131 -14.10 -59.60 6.81
C ARG A 131 -12.99 -58.57 7.05
N VAL A 132 -13.33 -57.37 7.51
CA VAL A 132 -12.35 -56.34 7.90
C VAL A 132 -11.51 -56.83 9.07
N ARG A 133 -12.11 -57.45 10.09
CA ARG A 133 -11.35 -58.04 11.22
C ARG A 133 -10.46 -59.20 10.80
N GLU A 134 -10.89 -60.02 9.85
CA GLU A 134 -10.05 -61.05 9.25
C GLU A 134 -8.86 -60.44 8.51
N LEU A 135 -9.11 -59.39 7.72
CA LEU A 135 -8.07 -58.68 6.98
C LEU A 135 -7.07 -57.97 7.91
N GLU A 136 -7.55 -57.33 8.97
CA GLU A 136 -6.72 -56.73 10.03
C GLU A 136 -5.79 -57.77 10.65
N ARG A 137 -6.34 -58.94 11.05
CA ARG A 137 -5.51 -60.04 11.58
C ARG A 137 -4.49 -60.56 10.57
N THR A 138 -4.88 -60.70 9.31
CA THR A 138 -3.92 -61.12 8.27
C THR A 138 -2.83 -60.08 8.05
N LEU A 139 -3.17 -58.79 8.12
CA LEU A 139 -2.21 -57.69 8.02
C LEU A 139 -1.24 -57.71 9.21
N ASP A 140 -1.74 -57.88 10.44
CA ASP A 140 -0.90 -57.98 11.63
C ASP A 140 0.08 -59.15 11.54
N LEU A 141 -0.38 -60.32 11.07
CA LEU A 141 0.48 -61.49 10.85
C LEU A 141 1.53 -61.23 9.75
N LEU A 142 1.17 -60.52 8.68
CA LEU A 142 2.10 -60.16 7.61
C LEU A 142 3.14 -59.14 8.07
N LEU A 143 2.76 -58.17 8.90
CA LEU A 143 3.68 -57.22 9.51
C LEU A 143 4.65 -57.93 10.46
N GLN A 144 4.14 -58.81 11.33
CA GLN A 144 4.99 -59.63 12.21
C GLN A 144 5.97 -60.47 11.40
N LEU A 145 5.52 -61.10 10.31
CA LEU A 145 6.38 -61.89 9.44
C LEU A 145 7.42 -61.03 8.70
N ARG A 146 7.04 -59.83 8.25
CA ARG A 146 7.97 -58.85 7.67
C ARG A 146 9.06 -58.47 8.68
N ASP A 147 8.68 -58.16 9.90
CA ASP A 147 9.63 -57.72 10.93
C ASP A 147 10.55 -58.86 11.36
N LEU A 148 10.05 -60.10 11.46
CA LEU A 148 10.89 -61.28 11.68
C LEU A 148 11.86 -61.53 10.52
N ARG A 149 11.43 -61.33 9.27
CA ARG A 149 12.33 -61.42 8.10
C ARG A 149 13.38 -60.33 8.11
N ARG A 150 13.00 -59.08 8.44
CA ARG A 150 13.94 -57.96 8.58
C ARG A 150 14.97 -58.25 9.67
N LYS A 151 14.55 -58.67 10.86
CA LYS A 151 15.47 -59.10 11.94
C LYS A 151 16.41 -60.21 11.50
N ARG A 152 15.91 -61.21 10.76
CA ARG A 152 16.76 -62.27 10.19
C ARG A 152 17.78 -61.71 9.18
N LEU A 153 17.35 -60.80 8.32
CA LEU A 153 18.20 -60.16 7.32
C LEU A 153 19.22 -59.21 7.97
N GLU A 154 18.85 -58.49 9.02
CA GLU A 154 19.76 -57.67 9.86
C GLU A 154 20.83 -58.54 10.51
N THR A 155 20.47 -59.70 11.08
CA THR A 155 21.48 -60.66 11.59
C THR A 155 22.38 -61.24 10.50
N GLN A 156 21.96 -61.18 9.23
CA GLN A 156 22.75 -61.55 8.06
C GLN A 156 23.53 -60.36 7.47
N GLY A 157 23.43 -59.16 8.06
CA GLY A 157 24.14 -57.95 7.64
C GLY A 157 23.40 -57.08 6.61
N HIS A 158 22.13 -57.34 6.33
CA HIS A 158 21.29 -56.49 5.47
C HIS A 158 20.69 -55.33 6.26
N PHE A 159 20.71 -54.13 5.67
CA PHE A 159 20.33 -52.88 6.32
C PHE A 159 18.96 -52.35 5.85
N PHE A 160 18.10 -51.88 6.76
CA PHE A 160 16.78 -51.31 6.47
C PHE A 160 16.65 -49.86 6.97
N PRO A 161 16.47 -48.86 6.08
CA PRO A 161 16.41 -47.43 6.45
C PRO A 161 15.24 -47.00 7.35
N GLU A 162 14.15 -47.77 7.42
CA GLU A 162 12.93 -47.36 8.13
C GLU A 162 13.04 -47.43 9.67
N THR A 163 13.99 -48.17 10.23
CA THR A 163 14.06 -48.45 11.67
C THR A 163 15.45 -48.26 12.29
N GLY A 164 16.44 -47.84 11.51
CA GLY A 164 17.85 -48.00 11.86
C GLY A 164 18.71 -46.75 12.00
N ASP A 165 18.19 -45.54 11.79
CA ASP A 165 19.04 -44.34 11.76
C ASP A 165 18.46 -43.17 12.55
N ASP A 166 18.93 -43.00 13.79
CA ASP A 166 18.95 -41.69 14.47
C ASP A 166 19.63 -40.61 13.59
N PHE A 167 20.47 -41.03 12.64
CA PHE A 167 21.16 -40.16 11.66
C PHE A 167 20.21 -39.56 10.61
N TYR A 168 19.31 -40.33 10.00
CA TYR A 168 18.34 -39.80 9.02
C TYR A 168 17.25 -38.97 9.69
N ALA A 169 16.86 -39.35 10.92
CA ALA A 169 15.98 -38.52 11.74
C ALA A 169 16.62 -37.14 12.02
N LYS A 170 17.92 -37.12 12.38
CA LYS A 170 18.67 -35.87 12.56
C LYS A 170 18.81 -35.04 11.29
N ILE A 171 19.03 -35.66 10.12
CA ILE A 171 19.10 -34.93 8.84
C ILE A 171 17.74 -34.29 8.53
N GLN A 172 16.63 -35.01 8.71
CA GLN A 172 15.30 -34.44 8.52
C GLN A 172 14.96 -33.34 9.55
N GLU A 173 15.41 -33.48 10.80
CA GLU A 173 15.27 -32.43 11.81
C GLU A 173 16.11 -31.20 11.45
N GLN A 174 17.31 -31.38 10.92
CA GLN A 174 18.18 -30.27 10.49
C GLN A 174 17.62 -29.57 9.23
N GLU A 175 17.08 -30.33 8.29
CA GLU A 175 16.38 -29.81 7.09
C GLU A 175 15.07 -29.09 7.42
N LYS A 176 14.42 -29.43 8.55
CA LYS A 176 13.24 -28.71 9.07
C LYS A 176 13.59 -27.49 9.92
N ARG A 177 14.73 -27.51 10.63
CA ARG A 177 15.23 -26.33 11.34
C ARG A 177 15.70 -25.22 10.40
N GLN A 178 16.30 -25.56 9.26
CA GLN A 178 16.73 -24.53 8.30
C GLN A 178 15.61 -23.58 7.85
N PRO A 179 14.43 -24.04 7.41
CA PRO A 179 13.34 -23.13 7.07
C PRO A 179 12.74 -22.42 8.28
N GLU A 180 12.72 -23.05 9.47
CA GLU A 180 12.23 -22.40 10.70
C GLU A 180 13.20 -21.32 11.20
N GLU A 181 14.52 -21.53 11.13
CA GLU A 181 15.56 -20.55 11.46
C GLU A 181 15.60 -19.42 10.40
N GLU A 182 15.40 -19.72 9.11
CA GLU A 182 15.26 -18.70 8.05
C GLU A 182 13.96 -17.89 8.17
N GLU A 183 12.86 -18.49 8.64
CA GLU A 183 11.60 -17.79 8.93
C GLU A 183 11.69 -16.95 10.21
N GLU A 184 12.35 -17.44 11.28
CA GLU A 184 12.60 -16.68 12.51
C GLU A 184 13.63 -15.55 12.32
N GLU A 185 14.65 -15.73 11.48
CA GLU A 185 15.58 -14.66 11.09
C GLU A 185 14.88 -13.60 10.23
N GLN A 186 13.96 -13.98 9.33
CA GLN A 186 13.16 -13.04 8.56
C GLN A 186 12.18 -12.25 9.44
N GLU A 187 11.49 -12.90 10.38
CA GLU A 187 10.62 -12.22 11.35
C GLU A 187 11.41 -11.33 12.34
N GLY A 188 12.62 -11.74 12.74
CA GLY A 188 13.52 -10.94 13.58
C GLY A 188 14.16 -9.74 12.85
N GLU A 189 14.34 -9.82 11.53
CA GLU A 189 14.80 -8.71 10.70
C GLU A 189 13.72 -7.64 10.49
N GLU A 190 12.44 -8.02 10.50
CA GLU A 190 11.32 -7.07 10.45
C GLU A 190 11.18 -6.22 11.74
N GLU A 191 11.74 -6.67 12.87
CA GLU A 191 11.69 -5.98 14.17
C GLU A 191 12.93 -5.14 14.54
N LYS A 192 13.95 -5.04 13.67
CA LYS A 192 15.08 -4.12 13.92
C LYS A 192 14.57 -2.66 13.86
N GLN A 193 14.17 -2.14 15.02
CA GLN A 193 13.82 -0.73 15.18
C GLN A 193 14.97 0.12 14.65
N LEU A 194 14.67 0.91 13.61
CA LEU A 194 15.64 1.82 13.01
C LEU A 194 16.19 2.75 14.10
N TYR A 195 17.50 2.69 14.31
CA TYR A 195 18.18 3.65 15.18
C TYR A 195 18.12 5.03 14.50
N ILE A 196 17.26 5.91 15.03
CA ILE A 196 17.12 7.30 14.58
C ILE A 196 18.02 8.16 15.46
N HIS A 197 18.96 8.88 14.85
CA HIS A 197 19.91 9.73 15.58
C HIS A 197 19.15 10.89 16.28
N PRO A 198 19.44 11.20 17.56
CA PRO A 198 18.68 12.20 18.34
C PRO A 198 18.73 13.62 17.77
N ASP A 199 19.76 13.96 17.00
CA ASP A 199 19.91 15.27 16.34
C ASP A 199 19.21 15.36 14.97
N ASP A 200 18.58 14.28 14.50
CA ASP A 200 17.87 14.29 13.23
C ASP A 200 16.56 15.10 13.36
N HIS A 201 16.26 15.99 12.42
CA HIS A 201 15.04 16.81 12.44
C HIS A 201 13.92 16.22 11.57
N TRP A 202 14.15 15.06 10.95
CA TRP A 202 13.18 14.38 10.09
C TRP A 202 11.98 13.75 10.82
N HIS A 203 11.94 13.80 12.16
CA HIS A 203 10.85 13.32 13.00
C HIS A 203 9.45 13.87 12.64
N ASN A 204 9.35 15.04 11.99
CA ASN A 204 8.09 15.77 11.81
C ASN A 204 7.51 15.77 10.38
N ILE A 205 8.21 15.19 9.41
CA ILE A 205 7.75 15.07 8.02
C ILE A 205 7.55 13.57 7.82
N GLY A 206 6.37 13.13 7.36
CA GLY A 206 6.02 11.71 7.21
C GLY A 206 7.16 10.90 6.60
N LEU A 207 7.98 10.31 7.48
CA LEU A 207 9.30 9.84 7.11
C LEU A 207 9.11 8.53 6.38
N ASP A 208 9.61 8.45 5.14
CA ASP A 208 9.64 7.18 4.45
C ASP A 208 10.69 6.31 5.14
N HIS A 209 10.23 5.48 6.07
CA HIS A 209 11.06 4.58 6.87
C HIS A 209 11.94 3.69 5.99
N LYS A 210 11.50 3.36 4.77
CA LYS A 210 12.30 2.55 3.83
C LYS A 210 13.48 3.33 3.28
N ALA A 211 13.25 4.58 2.87
CA ALA A 211 14.31 5.45 2.41
C ALA A 211 15.29 5.74 3.55
N TYR A 212 14.79 6.04 4.74
CA TYR A 212 15.62 6.32 5.91
C TYR A 212 16.49 5.12 6.31
N ALA A 213 15.91 3.92 6.34
CA ALA A 213 16.64 2.68 6.59
C ALA A 213 17.80 2.49 5.61
N TYR A 214 17.56 2.75 4.32
CA TYR A 214 18.59 2.68 3.30
C TYR A 214 19.73 3.69 3.51
N TRP A 215 19.42 4.92 3.94
CA TRP A 215 20.42 5.95 4.22
C TRP A 215 21.27 5.61 5.45
N CYS A 216 20.65 5.11 6.53
CA CYS A 216 21.32 4.79 7.77
C CYS A 216 21.94 3.39 7.80
N GLN A 217 21.74 2.56 6.76
CA GLN A 217 22.20 1.16 6.75
C GLN A 217 23.73 1.02 6.93
N GLY A 218 24.50 2.04 6.54
CA GLY A 218 25.93 2.07 6.75
C GLY A 218 26.30 2.31 8.22
N GLU A 219 25.56 3.11 8.96
CA GLU A 219 25.91 3.38 10.35
C GLU A 219 25.66 2.18 11.27
N GLN A 220 24.80 1.26 10.83
CA GLN A 220 24.34 0.11 11.61
C GLN A 220 25.21 -1.14 11.43
N ASP A 221 25.87 -1.31 10.29
CA ASP A 221 26.69 -2.49 9.98
C ASP A 221 27.98 -2.12 9.21
N VAL A 222 29.09 -2.72 9.62
CA VAL A 222 30.41 -2.47 9.02
C VAL A 222 30.53 -3.16 7.66
N ASP A 223 29.86 -4.29 7.48
CA ASP A 223 29.89 -5.02 6.20
C ASP A 223 29.05 -4.31 5.14
N THR A 224 27.91 -3.72 5.51
CA THR A 224 27.16 -2.83 4.62
C THR A 224 27.97 -1.59 4.26
N LEU A 225 28.72 -0.97 5.18
CA LEU A 225 29.62 0.15 4.87
C LEU A 225 30.68 -0.23 3.85
N ARG A 226 31.36 -1.36 4.05
CA ARG A 226 32.36 -1.84 3.08
C ARG A 226 31.73 -2.06 1.72
N ARG A 227 30.55 -2.67 1.66
CA ARG A 227 29.81 -2.86 0.40
C ARG A 227 29.50 -1.53 -0.27
N ILE A 228 28.97 -0.56 0.46
CA ILE A 228 28.67 0.78 -0.05
C ILE A 228 29.95 1.45 -0.54
N ARG A 229 31.03 1.40 0.24
CA ARG A 229 32.31 1.98 -0.12
C ARG A 229 32.88 1.37 -1.40
N ASN A 230 32.89 0.05 -1.51
CA ASN A 230 33.32 -0.65 -2.73
C ASN A 230 32.47 -0.29 -3.95
N GLN A 231 31.16 -0.08 -3.76
CA GLN A 231 30.29 0.41 -4.83
C GLN A 231 30.71 1.81 -5.28
N TRP A 232 31.01 2.72 -4.35
CA TRP A 232 31.51 4.07 -4.64
C TRP A 232 32.90 4.08 -5.28
N ASP A 233 33.80 3.19 -4.85
CA ASP A 233 35.13 3.08 -5.43
C ASP A 233 35.06 2.72 -6.93
N GLY A 234 34.04 1.95 -7.35
CA GLY A 234 33.77 1.69 -8.77
C GLY A 234 33.33 2.92 -9.60
N TYR A 235 33.02 4.05 -8.97
CA TYR A 235 32.76 5.34 -9.62
C TYR A 235 33.97 6.28 -9.60
N LEU A 236 35.01 5.97 -8.80
CA LEU A 236 36.19 6.83 -8.60
C LEU A 236 37.42 6.36 -9.39
N VAL A 237 37.44 5.11 -9.85
CA VAL A 237 38.51 4.61 -10.72
C VAL A 237 38.29 5.16 -12.13
N GLU A 238 39.11 6.13 -12.50
CA GLU A 238 39.20 6.62 -13.88
C GLU A 238 39.88 5.55 -14.76
N GLU A 239 39.40 5.42 -15.99
CA GLU A 239 39.96 4.52 -17.00
C GLU A 239 41.43 4.89 -17.30
N GLU A 240 42.39 4.18 -16.71
CA GLU A 240 43.71 4.06 -17.32
C GLU A 240 43.65 3.01 -18.44
N GLU A 241 44.21 3.39 -19.59
CA GLU A 241 44.09 2.76 -20.90
C GLU A 241 44.05 1.22 -20.91
N GLY A 242 42.90 0.66 -21.32
CA GLY A 242 42.85 -0.66 -21.98
C GLY A 242 42.00 -1.74 -21.35
N GLU A 243 41.49 -1.58 -20.13
CA GLU A 243 40.64 -2.58 -19.48
C GLU A 243 39.33 -1.95 -19.03
N SER A 244 38.24 -2.27 -19.75
CA SER A 244 36.88 -1.84 -19.40
C SER A 244 36.42 -2.53 -18.12
N ALA A 245 36.84 -2.01 -16.98
CA ALA A 245 36.30 -2.33 -15.68
C ALA A 245 35.07 -1.45 -15.42
N GLY A 246 34.01 -1.67 -16.22
CA GLY A 246 32.61 -1.30 -15.95
C GLY A 246 32.37 -0.07 -15.07
N THR A 247 32.78 1.11 -15.52
CA THR A 247 32.27 2.38 -14.99
C THR A 247 30.74 2.38 -15.17
N LYS A 248 30.00 2.43 -14.05
CA LYS A 248 28.53 2.51 -14.05
C LYS A 248 28.02 3.89 -14.47
N ILE A 249 28.92 4.82 -14.74
CA ILE A 249 28.62 6.14 -15.29
C ILE A 249 28.60 6.00 -16.82
N PRO A 250 27.52 6.38 -17.49
CA PRO A 250 27.50 6.44 -18.95
C PRO A 250 28.68 7.30 -19.46
N PRO A 251 29.36 6.90 -20.55
CA PRO A 251 30.52 7.63 -21.07
C PRO A 251 30.20 9.04 -21.58
N VAL A 252 28.91 9.40 -21.63
CA VAL A 252 28.42 10.71 -22.03
C VAL A 252 27.64 11.30 -20.87
N TRP A 253 28.01 12.53 -20.50
CA TRP A 253 27.21 13.34 -19.58
C TRP A 253 25.82 13.55 -20.16
N VAL A 254 24.79 12.96 -19.55
CA VAL A 254 23.40 13.19 -19.94
C VAL A 254 22.91 14.40 -19.17
N GLU A 255 22.67 15.51 -19.87
CA GLU A 255 22.01 16.66 -19.26
C GLU A 255 20.62 16.22 -18.75
N PRO A 256 20.32 16.41 -17.45
CA PRO A 256 19.01 16.05 -16.92
C PRO A 256 17.94 16.90 -17.59
N GLY A 257 16.78 16.29 -17.88
CA GLY A 257 15.62 17.04 -18.35
C GLY A 257 15.18 18.09 -17.32
N PRO A 258 14.49 19.16 -17.75
CA PRO A 258 14.03 20.20 -16.84
C PRO A 258 13.13 19.60 -15.74
N PRO A 259 13.19 20.12 -14.51
CA PRO A 259 12.40 19.61 -13.40
C PRO A 259 10.91 19.70 -13.71
N SER A 260 10.16 18.68 -13.30
CA SER A 260 8.72 18.56 -13.56
C SER A 260 7.87 19.67 -12.91
N ASN A 261 8.43 20.34 -11.90
CA ASN A 261 7.83 21.51 -11.27
C ASN A 261 8.28 22.80 -11.95
N TRP A 262 7.32 23.53 -12.53
CA TRP A 262 7.58 24.78 -13.23
C TRP A 262 8.27 25.85 -12.37
N ILE A 263 8.04 25.85 -11.05
CA ILE A 263 8.68 26.78 -10.11
C ILE A 263 10.19 26.49 -9.99
N TRP A 264 10.57 25.22 -10.11
CA TRP A 264 11.97 24.80 -10.04
C TRP A 264 12.65 24.92 -11.39
N ALA A 265 11.90 24.78 -12.48
CA ALA A 265 12.44 24.99 -13.83
C ALA A 265 12.93 26.44 -14.01
N THR A 266 12.17 27.42 -13.51
CA THR A 266 12.57 28.83 -13.57
C THR A 266 13.85 29.16 -12.80
N ALA A 267 14.28 28.31 -11.86
CA ALA A 267 15.51 28.52 -11.10
C ALA A 267 16.77 28.05 -11.84
N LEU A 268 16.62 27.29 -12.92
CA LEU A 268 17.73 26.79 -13.76
C LEU A 268 17.97 27.67 -15.00
N ASP A 269 17.09 28.64 -15.28
CA ASP A 269 17.17 29.54 -16.44
C ASP A 269 18.02 30.82 -16.16
N HIS A 270 19.08 30.72 -15.35
CA HIS A 270 19.94 31.84 -14.95
C HIS A 270 21.39 31.70 -15.42
#